data_AF-A0A6B3EKH4-F1
#
_entry.id   AF-A0A6B3EKH4-F1
#
_cell.length_a   1.000
_cell.length_b   1.000
_cell.length_c   1.000
_cell.angle_alpha   90.00
_cell.angle_beta   90.00
_cell.angle_gamma   90.00
#
_symmetry.space_group_name_H-M   'P 1'
#
loop_
_entity.id
_entity.type
_entity.pdbx_description
1 polymer ?
#
loop_
_entity_poly.entity_id
_entity_poly.type
_entity_poly.pdbx_seq_one_letter_code
_entity_poly.pdbx_strand_id
1 'polypeptide(L)'
;MTTKKKVVVLDYGFGNVRSAERAVARAGAEVEITRDYDAAMAADGLLVPGVGAFAACMAGLKAARGDWIVDRRLTGGRPVL
;
A
#
# COMPACT_ATOMS: atom_id res chain seq x y z
N MET A 1 -20.54 -9.42 14.11
CA MET A 1 -19.13 -8.97 14.21
C MET A 1 -18.73 -8.40 12.87
N THR A 2 -18.49 -7.09 12.77
CA THR A 2 -17.89 -6.52 11.55
C THR A 2 -16.41 -6.88 11.55
N THR A 3 -15.98 -7.74 10.62
CA THR A 3 -14.57 -8.03 10.38
C THR A 3 -13.86 -6.74 10.00
N LYS A 4 -12.75 -6.43 10.69
CA LYS A 4 -11.90 -5.29 10.32
C LYS A 4 -11.34 -5.51 8.91
N LYS A 5 -11.32 -4.45 8.12
CA LYS A 5 -10.70 -4.49 6.78
C LYS A 5 -9.19 -4.59 6.92
N LYS A 6 -8.56 -5.48 6.15
CA LYS A 6 -7.10 -5.61 6.09
C LYS A 6 -6.54 -4.66 5.04
N VAL A 7 -5.69 -3.73 5.44
CA VAL A 7 -5.05 -2.76 4.54
C VAL A 7 -3.54 -2.96 4.58
N VAL A 8 -2.93 -3.08 3.40
CA VAL A 8 -1.46 -3.09 3.28
C VAL A 8 -0.97 -1.67 3.02
N VAL A 9 0.06 -1.26 3.75
CA VAL A 9 0.87 -0.08 3.43
C VAL A 9 2.13 -0.57 2.73
N LEU A 10 2.29 -0.21 1.45
CA LEU A 10 3.39 -0.70 0.63
C LEU A 10 4.72 -0.06 1.04
N ASP A 11 5.64 -0.85 1.61
CA ASP A 11 7.00 -0.40 1.94
C ASP A 11 7.96 -0.61 0.76
N TYR A 12 7.99 0.35 -0.16
CA TYR A 12 8.96 0.36 -1.27
C TYR A 12 10.17 1.28 -1.01
N GLY A 13 10.41 1.67 0.25
CA GLY A 13 11.53 2.53 0.65
C GLY A 13 11.29 4.03 0.51
N PHE A 14 10.07 4.45 0.14
CA PHE A 14 9.67 5.86 0.15
C PHE A 14 8.39 6.05 0.98
N GLY A 15 8.18 7.27 1.45
CA GLY A 15 7.03 7.62 2.27
C GLY A 15 7.27 7.48 3.77
N ASN A 16 6.35 8.03 4.57
CA ASN A 16 6.35 7.86 6.02
C ASN A 16 5.42 6.70 6.40
N VAL A 17 5.91 5.46 6.23
CA VAL A 17 5.13 4.22 6.43
C VAL A 17 4.53 4.10 7.83
N ARG A 18 5.20 4.63 8.87
CA ARG A 18 4.71 4.61 10.26
C ARG A 18 3.56 5.57 10.49
N SER A 19 3.60 6.76 9.88
CA SER A 19 2.47 7.69 9.96
C SER A 19 1.28 7.19 9.15
N ALA A 20 1.53 6.61 7.98
CA ALA A 20 0.52 5.94 7.16
C ALA A 20 -0.17 4.80 7.94
N GLU A 21 0.62 3.89 8.53
CA GLU A 21 0.12 2.79 9.38
C GLU A 21 -0.80 3.30 10.49
N ARG A 22 -0.35 4.31 11.26
CA ARG A 22 -1.16 4.90 12.33
C ARG A 22 -2.45 5.54 11.82
N ALA A 23 -2.41 6.23 10.68
CA ALA A 23 -3.59 6.88 10.11
C ALA A 23 -4.64 5.84 9.69
N VAL A 24 -4.21 4.79 8.99
CA VAL A 24 -5.09 3.71 8.53
C VAL A 24 -5.63 2.90 9.72
N ALA A 25 -4.79 2.61 10.72
CA ALA A 25 -5.23 1.91 11.93
C ALA A 25 -6.28 2.73 12.72
N ARG A 26 -6.09 4.06 12.82
CA ARG A 26 -7.07 4.97 13.44
C ARG A 26 -8.39 5.04 12.67
N ALA A 27 -8.36 4.80 11.36
CA ALA A 27 -9.57 4.67 10.54
C ALA A 27 -10.30 3.32 10.73
N GLY A 28 -9.78 2.42 11.58
CA GLY A 28 -10.44 1.18 11.99
C GLY A 28 -9.99 -0.09 11.25
N ALA A 29 -9.01 0.02 10.36
CA ALA A 29 -8.46 -1.13 9.63
C ALA A 29 -7.38 -1.88 10.43
N GLU A 30 -7.19 -3.15 10.10
CA GLU A 30 -6.01 -3.92 10.45
C GLU A 30 -4.92 -3.64 9.42
N VAL A 31 -3.72 -3.28 9.86
CA VAL A 31 -2.68 -2.75 8.96
C VAL A 31 -1.45 -3.64 8.95
N GLU A 32 -0.94 -3.90 7.75
CA GLU A 32 0.32 -4.57 7.53
C GLU A 32 1.24 -3.68 6.69
N ILE A 33 2.41 -3.31 7.22
CA ILE A 33 3.47 -2.68 6.43
C ILE A 33 4.29 -3.80 5.80
N THR A 34 4.30 -3.89 4.48
CA THR A 34 5.06 -4.93 3.77
C THR A 34 5.36 -4.52 2.33
N ARG A 35 6.33 -5.21 1.73
CA ARG A 35 6.62 -5.19 0.30
C ARG A 35 6.27 -6.51 -0.39
N ASP A 36 5.65 -7.42 0.36
CA ASP A 36 5.27 -8.73 -0.14
C ASP A 36 4.14 -8.60 -1.15
N TYR A 37 4.34 -9.21 -2.32
CA TYR A 37 3.42 -9.13 -3.43
C TYR A 37 2.09 -9.82 -3.10
N ASP A 38 2.13 -11.00 -2.48
CA ASP A 38 0.93 -11.79 -2.21
C ASP A 38 0.08 -11.12 -1.12
N ALA A 39 0.69 -10.57 -0.08
CA ALA A 39 0.00 -9.79 0.95
C ALA A 39 -0.68 -8.54 0.36
N ALA A 40 0.05 -7.76 -0.46
CA ALA A 40 -0.49 -6.58 -1.13
C ALA A 40 -1.63 -6.93 -2.11
N MET A 41 -1.54 -8.09 -2.75
CA MET A 41 -2.58 -8.65 -3.61
C MET A 41 -3.68 -9.37 -2.83
N ALA A 42 -3.57 -9.68 -1.54
CA ALA A 42 -4.63 -10.32 -0.77
C ALA A 42 -5.47 -9.30 0.02
N ALA A 43 -4.90 -8.15 0.37
CA ALA A 43 -5.54 -7.13 1.21
C ALA A 43 -6.83 -6.55 0.62
N ASP A 44 -7.76 -6.14 1.49
CA ASP A 44 -8.97 -5.38 1.12
C ASP A 44 -8.59 -4.03 0.49
N GLY A 45 -7.56 -3.37 1.00
CA GLY A 45 -7.04 -2.10 0.50
C GLY A 45 -5.52 -2.09 0.41
N LEU A 46 -5.00 -1.27 -0.49
CA LEU A 46 -3.57 -0.97 -0.60
C LEU A 46 -3.38 0.55 -0.45
N LEU A 47 -2.45 0.97 0.40
CA LEU A 47 -1.97 2.34 0.49
C LEU A 47 -0.53 2.39 -0.04
N VAL A 48 -0.28 3.24 -1.02
CA VAL A 48 1.04 3.46 -1.64
C VAL A 48 1.59 4.81 -1.19
N PRO A 49 2.39 4.86 -0.11
CA PRO A 49 2.88 6.12 0.43
C PRO A 49 4.01 6.68 -0.43
N GLY A 50 4.01 7.98 -0.72
CA GLY A 50 5.11 8.65 -1.43
C GLY A 50 5.40 10.02 -0.82
N VAL A 51 6.68 10.30 -0.56
CA VAL A 51 7.16 11.64 -0.15
C VAL A 51 8.48 11.94 -0.85
N GLY A 52 8.73 13.21 -1.16
CA GLY A 52 9.96 13.66 -1.81
C GLY A 52 9.83 13.75 -3.34
N ALA A 53 10.97 13.59 -4.03
CA ALA A 53 11.03 13.80 -5.47
C ALA A 53 10.25 12.70 -6.22
N PHE A 54 9.35 13.14 -7.11
CA PHE A 54 8.48 12.24 -7.88
C PHE A 54 9.26 11.19 -8.68
N ALA A 55 10.31 11.60 -9.39
CA ALA A 55 11.13 10.70 -10.19
C ALA A 55 11.78 9.57 -9.35
N ALA A 56 12.27 9.92 -8.15
CA ALA A 56 12.85 8.95 -7.23
C ALA A 56 11.79 7.99 -6.68
N CYS A 57 10.62 8.51 -6.30
CA CYS A 57 9.49 7.68 -5.86
C CYS A 57 9.07 6.69 -6.95
N MET A 58 8.89 7.15 -8.19
CA MET A 58 8.49 6.28 -9.30
C MET A 58 9.56 5.24 -9.63
N ALA A 59 10.85 5.59 -9.58
CA ALA A 59 11.93 4.64 -9.77
C ALA A 59 11.93 3.55 -8.68
N GLY A 60 11.79 3.93 -7.40
CA GLY A 60 11.67 2.99 -6.29
C GLY A 60 10.43 2.09 -6.40
N LEU A 61 9.28 2.68 -6.74
CA LEU A 61 8.03 1.94 -6.89
C LEU A 61 8.14 0.88 -7.98
N LYS A 62 8.70 1.22 -9.14
CA LYS A 62 8.94 0.28 -10.25
C LYS A 62 9.95 -0.80 -9.87
N ALA A 63 11.03 -0.44 -9.17
CA ALA A 63 12.03 -1.40 -8.70
C ALA A 63 11.42 -2.44 -7.74
N ALA A 64 10.44 -2.04 -6.93
CA ALA A 64 9.68 -2.90 -6.05
C ALA A 64 8.50 -3.62 -6.74
N ARG A 65 8.32 -3.46 -8.06
CA ARG A 65 7.14 -3.93 -8.82
C ARG A 65 5.81 -3.40 -8.27
N GLY A 66 5.82 -2.28 -7.55
CA GLY A 66 4.63 -1.67 -6.97
C GLY A 66 3.68 -1.12 -8.03
N ASP A 67 4.20 -0.67 -9.16
CA ASP A 67 3.42 -0.25 -10.33
C ASP A 67 2.55 -1.40 -10.87
N TRP A 68 3.10 -2.61 -10.94
CA TRP A 68 2.35 -3.82 -11.33
C TRP A 68 1.25 -4.19 -10.32
N ILE A 69 1.53 -4.05 -9.02
CA ILE A 69 0.53 -4.31 -7.97
C ILE A 69 -0.64 -3.32 -8.11
N VAL A 70 -0.33 -2.03 -8.26
CA VAL A 70 -1.33 -0.97 -8.42
C VAL A 70 -2.20 -1.25 -9.66
N ASP A 71 -1.58 -1.46 -10.81
CA ASP A 71 -2.29 -1.70 -12.08
C ASP A 71 -3.23 -2.92 -11.99
N ARG A 72 -2.73 -4.04 -11.46
CA ARG A 72 -3.51 -5.28 -11.34
C ARG A 72 -4.66 -5.15 -10.34
N ARG A 73 -4.47 -4.42 -9.24
CA ARG A 73 -5.54 -4.16 -8.27
C ARG A 73 -6.63 -3.27 -8.87
N LEU A 74 -6.24 -2.18 -9.53
CA LEU A 74 -7.19 -1.26 -10.17
C LEU A 74 -7.98 -1.94 -11.29
N THR A 75 -7.32 -2.77 -12.11
CA THR A 75 -7.99 -3.59 -13.14
C THR A 75 -9.02 -4.54 -12.54
N GLY A 76 -8.75 -5.06 -11.33
CA GLY A 76 -9.67 -5.91 -10.58
C GLY A 76 -10.73 -5.17 -9.75
N GLY A 77 -10.83 -3.83 -9.85
CA GLY A 77 -11.76 -3.02 -9.05
C GLY A 77 -11.43 -2.99 -7.56
N ARG A 78 -10.18 -3.29 -7.18
CA ARG A 78 -9.75 -3.39 -5.79
C ARG A 78 -9.19 -2.05 -5.31
N PRO A 79 -9.60 -1.55 -4.13
CA PRO A 79 -9.17 -0.24 -3.63
C PRO A 79 -7.64 -0.10 -3.54
N VAL A 80 -7.17 1.05 -4.02
CA VAL A 80 -5.80 1.55 -3.91
C VAL A 80 -5.88 3.04 -3.54
N LEU A 81 -5.03 3.48 -2.62
CA LEU A 81 -4.88 4.87 -2.18
C LEU A 81 -3.42 5.31 -2.31
#